data_AF-A0A7X8RLA7-F1
#
_entry.id   AF-A0A7X8RLA7-F1
#
_cell.length_a   1.000
_cell.length_b   1.000
_cell.length_c   1.000
_cell.angle_alpha   90.00
_cell.angle_beta   90.00
_cell.angle_gamma   90.00
#
_symmetry.space_group_name_H-M   'P 1'
#
loop_
_entity.id
_entity.type
_entity.pdbx_description
1 polymer ?
#
loop_
_entity_poly.entity_id
_entity_poly.type
_entity_poly.pdbx_seq_one_letter_code
_entity_poly.pdbx_strand_id
1 'polypeptide(L)' 'MSWKSFFIITIILYIVLSLPSIFSFGYVIDWVPEATTFQMVKGYVVEGLTTNFLFKLLIAVLVGVVASLYRNKRSLVKS' A
#
# COMPACT_ATOMS: atom_id res chain seq x y z
N MET A 1 5.98 -6.80 -20.57
CA MET A 1 5.73 -6.35 -19.18
C MET A 1 6.25 -7.42 -18.25
N SER A 2 7.19 -7.11 -17.36
CA SER A 2 7.64 -8.10 -16.37
C SER A 2 6.60 -8.16 -15.25
N TRP A 3 5.86 -9.27 -15.16
CA TRP A 3 4.86 -9.50 -14.11
C TRP A 3 5.45 -9.33 -12.71
N LYS A 4 6.70 -9.77 -12.49
CA LYS A 4 7.44 -9.55 -11.24
C LYS A 4 7.54 -8.06 -10.89
N SER A 5 7.95 -7.24 -11.85
CA SER A 5 8.08 -5.79 -11.64
C SER A 5 6.73 -5.12 -11.41
N PHE A 6 5.67 -5.59 -12.09
CA PHE A 6 4.32 -5.09 -11.86
C PHE A 6 3.87 -5.35 -10.42
N PHE A 7 3.91 -6.61 -9.95
CA PHE A 7 3.46 -6.95 -8.60
C PHE A 7 4.27 -6.23 -7.52
N ILE A 8 5.60 -6.16 -7.66
CA ILE A 8 6.46 -5.45 -6.70
C ILE A 8 6.07 -3.98 -6.60
N ILE A 9 5.93 -3.29 -7.74
CA ILE A 9 5.57 -1.86 -7.76
C ILE A 9 4.18 -1.65 -7.16
N THR A 10 3.20 -2.48 -7.53
CA THR A 10 1.83 -2.40 -7.01
C THR A 10 1.79 -2.60 -5.50
N ILE A 11 2.49 -3.61 -4.96
CA ILE A 11 2.55 -3.88 -3.52
C ILE A 11 3.18 -2.71 -2.77
N ILE A 12 4.32 -2.21 -3.26
CA ILE A 12 5.02 -1.07 -2.62
C ILE A 12 4.13 0.16 -2.59
N LEU A 13 3.50 0.51 -3.72
CA LEU A 13 2.61 1.66 -3.80
C LEU A 13 1.40 1.52 -2.87
N TYR A 14 0.81 0.33 -2.80
CA TYR A 14 -0.32 0.09 -1.90
C TYR A 14 0.06 0.31 -0.43
N ILE A 15 1.23 -0.17 -0.02
CA ILE A 15 1.76 0.03 1.34
C ILE A 15 1.99 1.53 1.59
N VAL A 16 2.66 2.22 0.65
CA VAL A 16 2.92 3.67 0.75
C VAL A 16 1.64 4.48 0.88
N LEU A 17 0.62 4.19 0.06
CA LEU A 17 -0.68 4.84 0.13
C LEU A 17 -1.42 4.55 1.43
N SER A 18 -1.09 3.45 2.12
CA SER A 18 -1.69 3.08 3.40
C SER A 18 -0.96 3.70 4.59
N LEU A 19 0.29 4.17 4.46
CA LEU A 19 1.06 4.74 5.58
C LEU A 19 0.37 5.92 6.28
N PRO A 20 -0.22 6.90 5.56
CA PRO A 20 -0.92 8.01 6.23
C PRO A 20 -2.07 7.52 7.11
N SER A 21 -2.79 6.49 6.67
CA SER A 21 -3.82 5.86 7.48
C SER A 21 -3.19 5.09 8.64
N ILE A 22 -2.17 4.26 8.43
CA ILE A 22 -1.52 3.49 9.50
C ILE A 22 -1.00 4.39 10.64
N PHE A 23 -0.50 5.58 10.33
CA PHE A 23 -0.01 6.54 11.32
C PHE A 23 -1.04 7.62 11.70
N SER A 24 -2.31 7.45 11.30
CA SER A 24 -3.39 8.35 11.71
C SER A 24 -3.78 8.09 13.17
N PHE A 25 -4.37 9.12 13.77
CA PHE A 25 -4.97 9.05 15.11
C PHE A 25 -6.49 8.94 14.99
N GLY A 26 -7.14 8.53 16.10
CA GLY A 26 -8.60 8.47 16.20
C GLY A 26 -9.16 7.10 15.86
N TYR A 27 -8.35 6.05 15.97
CA TYR A 27 -8.81 4.69 15.79
C TYR A 27 -9.55 4.19 17.02
N VAL A 28 -10.44 3.22 16.83
CA VAL A 28 -11.24 2.66 17.95
C VAL A 28 -10.32 2.12 19.04
N ILE A 29 -9.17 1.57 18.66
CA ILE A 29 -8.18 1.02 19.59
C ILE A 29 -7.53 2.04 20.52
N ASP A 30 -7.57 3.33 20.17
CA ASP A 30 -7.07 4.42 21.02
C ASP A 30 -7.92 4.57 22.30
N TRP A 31 -9.17 4.14 22.25
CA TRP A 31 -10.16 4.32 23.30
C TRP A 31 -10.43 3.03 24.09
N VAL A 32 -9.71 1.94 23.80
CA VAL A 32 -9.86 0.66 24.49
C VAL A 32 -8.99 0.69 25.75
N PRO A 33 -9.58 0.79 26.96
CA PRO A 33 -8.81 0.63 28.18
C PRO A 33 -8.18 -0.77 28.21
N GLU A 34 -6.95 -0.87 28.71
CA GLU A 34 -6.18 -2.14 28.83
C GLU A 34 -5.65 -2.73 27.50
N ALA A 35 -5.80 -2.04 26.37
CA ALA A 35 -5.15 -2.48 25.13
C ALA A 35 -3.63 -2.48 25.28
N THR A 36 -3.00 -3.62 25.00
CA THR A 36 -1.54 -3.73 24.96
C THR A 36 -0.98 -2.97 23.76
N THR A 37 0.28 -2.52 23.85
CA THR A 37 0.97 -1.84 22.74
C THR A 37 0.97 -2.67 21.46
N PHE A 38 1.10 -4.00 21.58
CA PHE A 38 1.03 -4.90 20.44
C PHE A 38 -0.35 -4.90 19.77
N GLN A 39 -1.43 -4.90 20.56
CA GLN A 39 -2.80 -4.82 20.03
C GLN A 39 -3.04 -3.49 19.33
N MET A 40 -2.56 -2.38 19.90
CA MET A 40 -2.66 -1.05 19.28
C MET A 40 -1.97 -0.99 17.91
N VAL A 41 -0.71 -1.43 17.84
CA VAL A 41 0.05 -1.47 16.57
C VAL A 41 -0.65 -2.36 15.54
N LYS A 42 -1.14 -3.53 15.95
CA LYS A 42 -1.89 -4.42 15.06
C LYS A 42 -3.17 -3.75 14.54
N GLY A 43 -3.90 -3.05 15.41
CA GLY A 43 -5.09 -2.29 15.06
C GLY A 43 -4.79 -1.23 13.99
N TYR A 44 -3.79 -0.38 14.24
CA TYR A 44 -3.36 0.65 13.30
C TYR A 44 -2.95 0.10 11.94
N VAL A 45 -2.20 -1.00 11.91
CA VAL A 45 -1.77 -1.62 10.65
C VAL A 45 -2.96 -2.19 9.89
N VAL A 46 -3.87 -2.90 10.56
CA VAL A 46 -5.04 -3.52 9.93
C VAL A 46 -6.02 -2.45 9.43
N GLU A 47 -6.38 -1.49 10.28
CA GLU A 47 -7.28 -0.40 9.91
C GLU A 47 -6.67 0.48 8.82
N GLY A 48 -5.39 0.83 8.94
CA GLY A 48 -4.69 1.62 7.94
C GLY A 48 -4.57 0.92 6.58
N LEU A 49 -4.41 -0.40 6.55
CA LEU A 49 -4.42 -1.18 5.31
C LEU A 49 -5.82 -1.33 4.71
N THR A 50 -6.86 -1.51 5.52
CA THR A 50 -8.22 -1.82 5.05
C THR A 50 -9.07 -0.59 4.73
N THR A 51 -8.80 0.55 5.38
CA THR A 51 -9.49 1.81 5.13
C THR A 51 -9.31 2.24 3.67
N ASN A 52 -10.43 2.44 2.95
CA ASN A 52 -10.44 2.79 1.53
C ASN A 52 -9.62 1.83 0.63
N PHE A 53 -9.57 0.53 0.97
CA PHE A 53 -8.72 -0.44 0.26
C PHE A 53 -8.95 -0.45 -1.25
N LEU A 54 -10.21 -0.33 -1.72
CA LEU A 54 -10.55 -0.31 -3.14
C LEU A 54 -9.85 0.85 -3.87
N PHE A 55 -9.90 2.05 -3.31
CA PHE A 55 -9.31 3.23 -3.91
C PHE A 55 -7.79 3.12 -4.00
N LYS A 56 -7.14 2.72 -2.89
CA LYS A 56 -5.69 2.51 -2.85
C LYS A 56 -5.24 1.41 -3.81
N LEU A 57 -6.01 0.31 -3.89
CA LEU A 57 -5.73 -0.80 -4.79
C LEU A 57 -5.83 -0.39 -6.26
N LEU A 58 -6.90 0.33 -6.63
CA LEU A 58 -7.09 0.83 -7.99
C LEU A 58 -5.93 1.74 -8.42
N ILE A 59 -5.54 2.70 -7.57
CA ILE A 59 -4.40 3.58 -7.85
C ILE A 59 -3.11 2.78 -7.99
N ALA A 60 -2.84 1.88 -7.04
CA ALA A 60 -1.62 1.07 -7.06
C ALA A 60 -1.53 0.21 -8.33
N VAL A 61 -2.64 -0.39 -8.76
CA VAL A 61 -2.71 -1.19 -10.00
C VAL A 61 -2.48 -0.32 -11.22
N LEU A 62 -3.16 0.83 -11.35
CA LEU A 62 -3.01 1.73 -12.49
C LEU A 62 -1.56 2.22 -12.62
N VAL A 63 -0.97 2.68 -11.51
CA VAL A 63 0.43 3.13 -11.49
C VAL A 63 1.38 1.96 -11.75
N GLY A 64 1.11 0.78 -11.20
CA GLY A 64 1.89 -0.44 -11.46
C GLY A 64 1.90 -0.83 -12.94
N VAL A 65 0.75 -0.77 -13.61
CA VAL A 65 0.65 -1.01 -15.06
C VAL A 65 1.47 0.03 -15.82
N VAL A 66 1.25 1.33 -15.57
CA VAL A 66 1.96 2.40 -16.28
C VAL A 66 3.47 2.32 -16.08
N ALA A 67 3.93 2.15 -14.83
CA ALA A 67 5.34 2.06 -14.50
C ALA A 67 6.02 0.83 -15.11
N SER A 68 5.35 -0.33 -15.10
CA SER A 68 5.89 -1.56 -15.67
C SER A 68 5.96 -1.52 -17.20
N LEU A 69 5.00 -0.88 -17.87
CA LEU A 69 5.05 -0.61 -19.31
C LEU A 69 6.19 0.35 -19.67
N TYR A 70 6.35 1.43 -18.91
CA TYR A 70 7.41 2.42 -19.13
C TYR A 70 8.82 1.80 -18.98
N ARG A 71 9.02 0.98 -17.95
CA ARG A 71 10.28 0.27 -17.71
C ARG A 71 10.62 -0.71 -18.83
N ASN A 72 9.61 -1.42 -19.35
CA ASN A 72 9.79 -2.35 -20.47
C ASN A 72 10.24 -1.62 -21.75
N LYS A 73 9.65 -0.46 -22.05
CA LYS A 73 10.07 0.36 -23.20
C LYS A 73 11.54 0.81 -23.08
N ARG A 74 11.97 1.28 -21.90
CA ARG A 74 13.36 1.68 -21.67
C ARG A 74 14.36 0.51 -21.74
N SER A 75 13.93 -0.71 -21.40
CA SER A 75 14.76 -1.91 -21.53
C SER A 75 15.05 -2.25 -23.00
N LEU A 76 14.07 -2.05 -23.89
CA LEU A 76 14.21 -2.36 -25.32
C LEU A 76 15.02 -1.31 -26.08
N VAL A 77 14.98 -0.05 -25.66
CA VAL A 77 15.74 1.06 -26.29
C VAL A 77 17.23 1.06 -25.89
N LYS A 78 17.61 0.32 -24.85
CA LYS A 78 19.01 0.22 -24.38
C LYS A 78 19.75 -1.03 -24.89
N SER A 79 19.10 -1.88 -25.67
CA SER A 79 19.72 -3.06 -26.32
C SER A 79 20.08 -2.73 -27.76
#